data_AF-A0A1A8X578-F1
#
_entry.id   AF-A0A1A8X578-F1
#
_cell.length_a   1.000
_cell.length_b   1.000
_cell.length_c   1.000
_cell.angle_alpha   90.00
_cell.angle_beta   90.00
_cell.angle_gamma   90.00
#
_symmetry.space_group_name_H-M   'P 1'
#
loop_
_entity.id
_entity.type
_entity.pdbx_description
1 polymer ?
#
loop_
_entity_poly.entity_id
_entity_poly.type
_entity_poly.pdbx_seq_one_letter_code
_entity_poly.pdbx_strand_id
1 'polypeptide(L)'
;MPMDYQRMAHQNNPAMNVLTSIFSAIMYLFSSTSVLLSRVTQPPPMTQSLHYNMPPAIEFHPGLLGKTEEWKDNEWNKWIGNIEVEWNEFYNTIENEKMKWLVGKEKDWNDFIKFMESKWMHYHENLENIKSDILKKSLTLDENEWKEWMTTEGKELMEKDWKNWINDNESYLDVWSVKEWLKWKNQRIVTWIMTDWKCEEDKYWSKWEESWARSVNLQDRANWLNWRERLNKEMVQWNSWVMNKEQYIRENRSNNWSKWKNDKQIMFNLWMESFINSWIREKQWFIWVKERNHHFSRA
;
A
#
# COMPACT_ATOMS: atom_id res chain seq x y z
N MET A 1 4.69 28.92 25.03
CA MET A 1 3.23 28.79 25.24
C MET A 1 2.67 30.15 25.60
N PRO A 2 1.42 30.52 25.26
CA PRO A 2 0.37 29.86 24.43
C PRO A 2 0.05 30.69 23.15
N MET A 3 -0.42 30.17 22.01
CA MET A 3 -1.69 29.48 21.64
C MET A 3 -2.96 30.29 21.95
N ASP A 4 -3.49 30.97 20.92
CA ASP A 4 -4.91 31.35 20.84
C ASP A 4 -5.52 30.78 19.55
N TYR A 5 -6.15 29.63 19.73
CA TYR A 5 -7.12 29.03 18.82
C TYR A 5 -8.50 29.63 19.14
N GLN A 6 -9.19 30.19 18.15
CA GLN A 6 -10.65 30.06 17.89
C GLN A 6 -11.21 31.28 17.16
N ARG A 7 -11.62 31.06 15.89
CA ARG A 7 -12.97 31.34 15.36
C ARG A 7 -12.90 31.36 13.84
N MET A 8 -13.18 30.24 13.20
CA MET A 8 -13.95 30.23 11.96
C MET A 8 -14.93 29.07 12.01
N ALA A 9 -16.20 29.42 11.81
CA ALA A 9 -17.34 28.57 11.97
C ALA A 9 -17.29 27.37 11.00
N HIS A 10 -17.50 26.17 11.54
CA HIS A 10 -17.90 25.01 10.77
C HIS A 10 -19.25 25.31 10.10
N GLN A 11 -19.22 25.63 8.81
CA GLN A 11 -20.38 25.42 7.95
C GLN A 11 -20.55 23.91 7.76
N ASN A 12 -21.46 23.32 8.54
CA ASN A 12 -21.93 21.95 8.33
C ASN A 12 -22.64 21.88 6.97
N ASN A 13 -21.95 21.36 5.96
CA ASN A 13 -22.51 21.18 4.62
C ASN A 13 -23.09 19.74 4.51
N PRO A 14 -24.43 19.56 4.51
CA PRO A 14 -25.06 18.24 4.54
C PRO A 14 -24.74 17.38 3.31
N ALA A 15 -24.34 18.01 2.19
CA ALA A 15 -23.84 17.31 1.00
C ALA A 15 -22.57 16.49 1.29
N MET A 16 -21.67 16.99 2.14
CA MET A 16 -20.42 16.30 2.48
C MET A 16 -20.65 15.06 3.34
N ASN A 17 -21.67 15.09 4.21
CA ASN A 17 -21.98 13.99 5.14
C ASN A 17 -22.68 12.81 4.45
N VAL A 18 -23.52 13.07 3.44
CA VAL A 18 -24.12 12.00 2.60
C VAL A 18 -23.08 11.40 1.66
N LEU A 19 -22.19 12.25 1.10
CA LEU A 19 -21.04 11.80 0.31
C LEU A 19 -20.14 10.88 1.14
N THR A 20 -19.84 11.16 2.41
CA THR A 20 -19.04 10.27 3.26
C THR A 20 -19.67 8.91 3.53
N SER A 21 -21.01 8.77 3.54
CA SER A 21 -21.68 7.49 3.78
C SER A 21 -21.70 6.59 2.54
N ILE A 22 -21.89 7.18 1.35
CA ILE A 22 -21.80 6.47 0.06
C ILE A 22 -20.35 6.09 -0.20
N PHE A 23 -19.41 7.02 0.06
CA PHE A 23 -17.98 6.74 0.01
C PHE A 23 -17.56 5.69 1.04
N SER A 24 -18.09 5.67 2.28
CA SER A 24 -17.69 4.65 3.26
C SER A 24 -18.20 3.27 2.87
N ALA A 25 -19.45 3.13 2.45
CA ALA A 25 -19.99 1.83 2.03
C ALA A 25 -19.27 1.26 0.80
N ILE A 26 -18.90 2.12 -0.15
CA ILE A 26 -18.19 1.74 -1.37
C ILE A 26 -16.68 1.50 -1.08
N MET A 27 -16.04 2.34 -0.26
CA MET A 27 -14.61 2.21 0.06
C MET A 27 -14.30 1.09 1.05
N TYR A 28 -15.19 0.77 2.01
CA TYR A 28 -15.03 -0.40 2.88
C TYR A 28 -14.98 -1.70 2.06
N LEU A 29 -15.73 -1.76 0.96
CA LEU A 29 -15.74 -2.92 0.04
C LEU A 29 -14.50 -2.98 -0.86
N PHE A 30 -13.87 -1.83 -1.16
CA PHE A 30 -12.63 -1.78 -1.95
C PHE A 30 -11.34 -1.88 -1.10
N SER A 31 -11.45 -1.90 0.23
CA SER A 31 -10.33 -2.06 1.16
C SER A 31 -10.27 -3.42 1.88
N SER A 32 -11.27 -4.30 1.74
CA SER A 32 -11.30 -5.55 2.50
C SER A 32 -11.35 -6.79 1.61
N THR A 33 -10.31 -7.61 1.75
CA THR A 33 -10.36 -9.06 1.57
C THR A 33 -11.66 -9.64 2.16
N SER A 34 -12.49 -10.24 1.32
CA SER A 34 -13.39 -11.37 1.61
C SER A 34 -14.00 -11.46 3.03
N VAL A 35 -15.26 -11.03 3.23
CA VAL A 35 -16.15 -11.59 4.27
C VAL A 35 -17.64 -11.55 3.82
N LEU A 36 -18.10 -12.72 3.39
CA LEU A 36 -19.39 -13.39 3.67
C LEU A 36 -20.74 -12.62 3.61
N LEU A 37 -21.59 -13.10 2.71
CA LEU A 37 -23.04 -13.16 2.89
C LEU A 37 -23.41 -13.79 4.24
N SER A 38 -24.36 -13.18 4.96
CA SER A 38 -25.62 -13.83 5.35
C SER A 38 -26.37 -13.04 6.42
N ARG A 39 -27.66 -12.78 6.17
CA ARG A 39 -28.83 -13.09 7.03
C ARG A 39 -29.93 -12.07 6.78
N VAL A 40 -30.92 -12.49 5.99
CA VAL A 40 -32.26 -11.91 5.97
C VAL A 40 -32.97 -12.40 7.23
N THR A 41 -33.32 -11.48 8.14
CA THR A 41 -34.29 -11.74 9.22
C THR A 41 -35.57 -10.97 8.92
N GLN A 42 -36.69 -11.69 8.89
CA GLN A 42 -38.03 -11.14 8.65
C GLN A 42 -38.44 -10.13 9.75
N PRO A 43 -39.23 -9.09 9.44
CA PRO A 43 -39.77 -8.19 10.46
C PRO A 43 -41.06 -8.75 11.09
N PRO A 44 -41.32 -8.47 12.39
CA PRO A 44 -42.55 -8.88 13.08
C PRO A 44 -43.77 -8.01 12.67
N PRO A 45 -45.01 -8.49 12.89
CA PRO A 45 -46.21 -7.82 12.41
C PRO A 45 -46.55 -6.58 13.24
N MET A 46 -46.87 -5.48 12.57
CA MET A 46 -47.18 -4.19 13.17
C MET A 46 -48.71 -3.93 13.13
N THR A 47 -49.35 -3.84 14.29
CA THR A 47 -50.71 -3.31 14.45
C THR A 47 -50.64 -1.93 15.10
N GLN A 48 -50.86 -0.87 14.32
CA GLN A 48 -51.61 0.33 14.74
C GLN A 48 -51.73 1.30 13.55
N SER A 49 -52.95 1.72 13.28
CA SER A 49 -53.31 2.70 12.25
C SER A 49 -52.93 4.11 12.71
N LEU A 50 -52.02 4.76 11.99
CA LEU A 50 -51.80 6.20 12.08
C LEU A 50 -52.23 6.85 10.76
N HIS A 51 -53.02 7.90 10.87
CA HIS A 51 -53.46 8.74 9.77
C HIS A 51 -52.24 9.40 9.12
N TYR A 52 -52.01 9.18 7.82
CA TYR A 52 -50.82 9.67 7.10
C TYR A 52 -51.15 10.82 6.16
N ASN A 53 -50.48 11.95 6.36
CA ASN A 53 -50.36 13.00 5.36
C ASN A 53 -49.21 12.64 4.40
N MET A 54 -49.49 12.61 3.10
CA MET A 54 -48.54 12.24 2.06
C MET A 54 -47.49 13.36 1.88
N PRO A 55 -46.18 13.11 2.09
CA PRO A 55 -45.14 14.04 1.69
C PRO A 55 -45.12 14.18 0.16
N PRO A 56 -44.63 15.30 -0.39
CA PRO A 56 -44.57 15.51 -1.83
C PRO A 56 -43.78 14.37 -2.49
N ALA A 57 -44.28 13.89 -3.64
CA ALA A 57 -43.54 12.95 -4.49
C ALA A 57 -42.14 13.51 -4.76
N ILE A 58 -41.11 12.67 -4.63
CA ILE A 58 -39.77 13.01 -5.11
C ILE A 58 -39.94 13.38 -6.60
N GLU A 59 -39.63 14.63 -6.96
CA GLU A 59 -39.81 15.12 -8.32
C GLU A 59 -39.05 14.21 -9.29
N PHE A 60 -39.82 13.54 -10.14
CA PHE A 60 -39.34 12.67 -11.20
C PHE A 60 -38.57 13.52 -12.21
N HIS A 61 -37.24 13.41 -12.26
CA HIS A 61 -36.44 14.08 -13.27
C HIS A 61 -36.41 13.23 -14.57
N PRO A 62 -37.05 13.68 -15.67
CA PRO A 62 -37.12 12.91 -16.91
C PRO A 62 -35.75 12.67 -17.57
N GLY A 63 -34.73 13.47 -17.22
CA GLY A 63 -33.36 13.33 -17.73
C GLY A 63 -32.59 12.11 -17.20
N LEU A 64 -33.00 11.53 -16.07
CA LEU A 64 -32.35 10.37 -15.45
C LEU A 64 -32.71 9.04 -16.13
N LEU A 65 -33.95 8.93 -16.62
CA LEU A 65 -34.51 7.72 -17.25
C LEU A 65 -34.51 7.77 -18.78
N GLY A 66 -34.01 8.86 -19.39
CA GLY A 66 -33.92 8.99 -20.84
C GLY A 66 -32.87 8.07 -21.49
N LYS A 67 -32.01 7.44 -20.69
CA LYS A 67 -30.99 6.49 -21.13
C LYS A 67 -31.48 5.06 -20.88
N THR A 68 -31.48 4.25 -21.93
CA THR A 68 -31.86 2.84 -21.83
C THR A 68 -30.80 2.05 -21.06
N GLU A 69 -31.21 0.92 -20.47
CA GLU A 69 -30.28 0.01 -19.79
C GLU A 69 -29.20 -0.52 -20.75
N GLU A 70 -29.58 -0.76 -22.02
CA GLU A 70 -28.65 -1.12 -23.09
C GLU A 70 -27.57 -0.06 -23.34
N TRP A 71 -27.96 1.23 -23.35
CA TRP A 71 -26.99 2.31 -23.49
C TRP A 71 -26.00 2.34 -22.33
N LYS A 72 -26.47 2.13 -21.10
CA LYS A 72 -25.62 2.12 -19.89
C LYS A 72 -24.64 0.95 -19.89
N ASP A 73 -25.12 -0.25 -20.29
CA ASP A 73 -24.28 -1.43 -20.50
C ASP A 73 -23.20 -1.17 -21.57
N ASN A 74 -23.55 -0.48 -22.66
CA ASN A 74 -22.58 -0.12 -23.71
C ASN A 74 -21.51 0.86 -23.22
N GLU A 75 -21.88 1.86 -22.41
CA GLU A 75 -20.91 2.78 -21.82
C GLU A 75 -19.96 2.06 -20.85
N TRP A 76 -20.46 1.09 -20.07
CA TRP A 76 -19.61 0.24 -19.23
C TRP A 76 -18.64 -0.59 -20.07
N ASN A 77 -19.12 -1.25 -21.11
CA ASN A 77 -18.29 -2.07 -21.99
C ASN A 77 -17.21 -1.25 -22.69
N LYS A 78 -17.53 -0.01 -23.08
CA LYS A 78 -16.57 0.93 -23.65
C LYS A 78 -15.54 1.37 -22.60
N TRP A 79 -15.99 1.69 -21.39
CA TRP A 79 -15.11 2.09 -20.30
C TRP A 79 -14.13 0.96 -19.93
N ILE A 80 -14.61 -0.27 -19.70
CA ILE A 80 -13.76 -1.40 -19.34
C ILE A 80 -12.80 -1.78 -20.49
N GLY A 81 -13.21 -1.60 -21.75
CA GLY A 81 -12.33 -1.77 -22.91
C GLY A 81 -11.19 -0.75 -22.94
N ASN A 82 -11.47 0.51 -22.64
CA ASN A 82 -10.43 1.56 -22.53
C ASN A 82 -9.49 1.31 -21.35
N ILE A 83 -10.02 0.83 -20.22
CA ILE A 83 -9.22 0.48 -19.04
C ILE A 83 -8.14 -0.55 -19.36
N GLU A 84 -8.40 -1.49 -20.26
CA GLU A 84 -7.40 -2.47 -20.69
C GLU A 84 -6.19 -1.81 -21.39
N VAL A 85 -6.45 -0.80 -22.22
CA VAL A 85 -5.39 -0.03 -22.89
C VAL A 85 -4.60 0.79 -21.87
N GLU A 86 -5.30 1.54 -21.02
CA GLU A 86 -4.68 2.35 -19.96
C GLU A 86 -3.85 1.50 -18.98
N TRP A 87 -4.30 0.28 -18.70
CA TRP A 87 -3.57 -0.65 -17.84
C TRP A 87 -2.22 -1.05 -18.43
N ASN A 88 -2.15 -1.30 -19.75
CA ASN A 88 -0.89 -1.63 -20.41
C ASN A 88 0.11 -0.45 -20.34
N GLU A 89 -0.37 0.78 -20.54
CA GLU A 89 0.46 1.99 -20.42
C GLU A 89 0.97 2.19 -18.98
N PHE A 90 0.09 2.01 -18.00
CA PHE A 90 0.45 2.03 -16.58
C PHE A 90 1.49 0.96 -16.26
N TYR A 91 1.27 -0.28 -16.67
CA TYR A 91 2.18 -1.40 -16.42
C TYR A 91 3.57 -1.14 -16.99
N ASN A 92 3.65 -0.67 -18.24
CA ASN A 92 4.91 -0.31 -18.88
C ASN A 92 5.63 0.83 -18.13
N THR A 93 4.87 1.82 -17.64
CA THR A 93 5.42 2.92 -16.82
C THR A 93 6.04 2.37 -15.53
N ILE A 94 5.34 1.48 -14.83
CA ILE A 94 5.82 0.86 -13.60
C ILE A 94 7.09 0.06 -13.85
N GLU A 95 7.13 -0.77 -14.89
CA GLU A 95 8.34 -1.55 -15.22
C GLU A 95 9.54 -0.64 -15.55
N ASN A 96 9.31 0.46 -16.28
CA ASN A 96 10.37 1.43 -16.56
C ASN A 96 10.88 2.11 -15.29
N GLU A 97 10.00 2.48 -14.36
CA GLU A 97 10.40 3.06 -13.07
C GLU A 97 11.17 2.07 -12.19
N LYS A 98 10.76 0.78 -12.17
CA LYS A 98 11.53 -0.28 -11.50
C LYS A 98 12.95 -0.39 -12.08
N MET A 99 13.08 -0.31 -13.40
CA MET A 99 14.39 -0.33 -14.07
C MET A 99 15.25 0.88 -13.72
N LYS A 100 14.68 2.09 -13.70
CA LYS A 100 15.40 3.30 -13.26
C LYS A 100 15.85 3.20 -11.81
N TRP A 101 14.96 2.73 -10.93
CA TRP A 101 15.29 2.48 -9.54
C TRP A 101 16.45 1.49 -9.40
N LEU A 102 16.44 0.40 -10.17
CA LEU A 102 17.51 -0.60 -10.17
C LEU A 102 18.85 -0.03 -10.66
N VAL A 103 18.85 0.84 -11.68
CA VAL A 103 20.06 1.55 -12.12
C VAL A 103 20.59 2.46 -11.00
N GLY A 104 19.68 3.17 -10.31
CA GLY A 104 20.03 3.98 -9.14
C GLY A 104 20.67 3.16 -8.00
N LYS A 105 20.29 1.89 -7.85
CA LYS A 105 20.82 1.01 -6.80
C LYS A 105 22.30 0.71 -6.93
N GLU A 106 22.90 0.86 -8.10
CA GLU A 106 24.35 0.72 -8.24
C GLU A 106 25.11 1.78 -7.44
N LYS A 107 24.58 3.00 -7.38
CA LYS A 107 25.14 4.05 -6.53
C LYS A 107 24.95 3.72 -5.05
N ASP A 108 23.75 3.32 -4.67
CA ASP A 108 23.42 2.99 -3.29
C ASP A 108 24.26 1.81 -2.76
N TRP A 109 24.59 0.85 -3.63
CA TRP A 109 25.52 -0.24 -3.32
C TRP A 109 26.92 0.29 -2.95
N ASN A 110 27.47 1.22 -3.73
CA ASN A 110 28.78 1.80 -3.42
C ASN A 110 28.76 2.60 -2.11
N ASP A 111 27.68 3.32 -1.85
CA ASP A 111 27.50 4.08 -0.61
C ASP A 111 27.31 3.13 0.60
N PHE A 112 26.60 2.01 0.41
CA PHE A 112 26.47 0.96 1.42
C PHE A 112 27.82 0.32 1.78
N ILE A 113 28.67 0.01 0.79
CA ILE A 113 30.00 -0.57 1.05
C ILE A 113 30.89 0.41 1.81
N LYS A 114 30.93 1.69 1.43
CA LYS A 114 31.67 2.71 2.17
C LYS A 114 31.15 2.88 3.60
N PHE A 115 29.84 2.85 3.77
CA PHE A 115 29.23 2.88 5.09
C PHE A 115 29.66 1.68 5.94
N MET A 116 29.67 0.48 5.37
CA MET A 116 30.13 -0.73 6.06
C MET A 116 31.60 -0.61 6.45
N GLU A 117 32.48 -0.22 5.52
CA GLU A 117 33.90 0.00 5.82
C GLU A 117 34.08 1.00 6.98
N SER A 118 33.43 2.16 6.92
CA SER A 118 33.50 3.16 8.00
C SER A 118 32.99 2.60 9.32
N LYS A 119 31.84 1.91 9.33
CA LYS A 119 31.20 1.33 10.53
C LYS A 119 32.10 0.30 11.23
N TRP A 120 32.90 -0.42 10.46
CA TRP A 120 33.73 -1.51 10.96
C TRP A 120 35.19 -1.10 11.19
N MET A 121 35.62 0.07 10.72
CA MET A 121 36.95 0.61 11.01
C MET A 121 37.03 1.33 12.36
N HIS A 122 35.95 1.94 12.85
CA HIS A 122 35.95 2.74 14.08
C HIS A 122 34.97 2.23 15.14
N TYR A 123 35.25 2.59 16.40
CA TYR A 123 34.30 2.42 17.50
C TYR A 123 33.21 3.50 17.42
N HIS A 124 31.96 3.09 17.62
CA HIS A 124 30.78 3.96 17.65
C HIS A 124 29.84 3.51 18.77
N GLU A 125 29.22 4.45 19.48
CA GLU A 125 28.35 4.19 20.64
C GLU A 125 27.13 3.30 20.28
N ASN A 126 26.54 3.51 19.09
CA ASN A 126 25.46 2.67 18.55
C ASN A 126 25.89 1.21 18.26
N LEU A 127 27.18 0.88 18.37
CA LEU A 127 27.67 -0.49 18.27
C LEU A 127 27.61 -1.23 19.62
N GLU A 128 27.29 -0.56 20.74
CA GLU A 128 27.23 -1.20 22.05
C GLU A 128 26.23 -2.35 22.09
N ASN A 129 25.02 -2.22 21.54
CA ASN A 129 24.04 -3.31 21.64
C ASN A 129 24.42 -4.58 20.85
N ILE A 130 25.34 -4.48 19.88
CA ILE A 130 25.68 -5.56 18.95
C ILE A 130 27.09 -6.10 19.21
N LYS A 131 28.04 -5.23 19.55
CA LYS A 131 29.44 -5.55 19.87
C LYS A 131 29.70 -5.57 21.39
N SER A 132 28.69 -5.36 22.23
CA SER A 132 28.80 -5.27 23.70
C SER A 132 29.62 -6.41 24.28
N ASP A 133 29.35 -7.64 23.84
CA ASP A 133 29.85 -8.80 24.56
C ASP A 133 31.34 -9.02 24.31
N ILE A 134 31.81 -8.78 23.08
CA ILE A 134 33.23 -8.76 22.77
C ILE A 134 33.92 -7.52 23.35
N LEU A 135 33.27 -6.36 23.30
CA LEU A 135 33.85 -5.12 23.80
C LEU A 135 33.94 -5.12 25.33
N LYS A 136 33.04 -5.76 26.05
CA LYS A 136 33.15 -5.97 27.51
C LYS A 136 34.34 -6.86 27.86
N LYS A 137 34.64 -7.87 27.03
CA LYS A 137 35.78 -8.77 27.19
C LYS A 137 37.09 -8.22 26.61
N SER A 138 37.04 -7.16 25.80
CA SER A 138 38.20 -6.69 25.02
C SER A 138 39.47 -6.34 25.79
N LEU A 139 39.39 -6.08 27.10
CA LEU A 139 40.57 -5.86 27.95
C LEU A 139 41.34 -7.16 28.26
N THR A 140 40.68 -8.31 28.11
CA THR A 140 41.25 -9.64 28.38
C THR A 140 41.50 -10.45 27.11
N LEU A 141 41.01 -9.97 25.95
CA LEU A 141 41.16 -10.70 24.69
C LEU A 141 42.59 -10.65 24.18
N ASP A 142 43.14 -11.81 23.84
CA ASP A 142 44.38 -11.92 23.10
C ASP A 142 44.18 -11.79 21.57
N GLU A 143 45.29 -11.77 20.83
CA GLU A 143 45.26 -11.62 19.38
C GLU A 143 44.54 -12.77 18.65
N ASN A 144 44.58 -14.00 19.19
CA ASN A 144 43.89 -15.13 18.58
C ASN A 144 42.38 -15.05 18.82
N GLU A 145 41.95 -14.65 20.01
CA GLU A 145 40.53 -14.46 20.33
C GLU A 145 39.91 -13.34 19.48
N TRP A 146 40.63 -12.24 19.22
CA TRP A 146 40.18 -11.20 18.29
C TRP A 146 40.03 -11.69 16.85
N LYS A 147 40.96 -12.53 16.38
CA LYS A 147 40.89 -13.14 15.05
C LYS A 147 39.69 -14.07 14.95
N GLU A 148 39.53 -14.96 15.92
CA GLU A 148 38.42 -15.90 15.98
C GLU A 148 37.08 -15.16 15.94
N TRP A 149 36.93 -14.15 16.81
CA TRP A 149 35.72 -13.33 16.85
C TRP A 149 35.41 -12.66 15.51
N MET A 150 36.40 -12.02 14.88
CA MET A 150 36.18 -11.32 13.62
C MET A 150 35.80 -12.28 12.49
N THR A 151 36.38 -13.49 12.47
CA THR A 151 36.07 -14.52 11.46
C THR A 151 34.74 -15.24 11.70
N THR A 152 34.14 -15.11 12.89
CA THR A 152 32.89 -15.78 13.28
C THR A 152 31.78 -14.74 13.51
N GLU A 153 31.61 -14.26 14.74
CA GLU A 153 30.58 -13.30 15.12
C GLU A 153 30.66 -12.00 14.32
N GLY A 154 31.85 -11.44 14.10
CA GLY A 154 32.04 -10.24 13.29
C GLY A 154 31.52 -10.41 11.87
N LYS A 155 31.81 -11.56 11.25
CA LYS A 155 31.30 -11.94 9.93
C LYS A 155 29.77 -12.08 9.92
N GLU A 156 29.21 -12.80 10.90
CA GLU A 156 27.74 -12.99 11.00
C GLU A 156 27.00 -11.66 11.13
N LEU A 157 27.56 -10.71 11.88
CA LEU A 157 27.00 -9.38 12.03
C LEU A 157 27.04 -8.58 10.72
N MET A 158 28.11 -8.68 9.94
CA MET A 158 28.19 -8.07 8.60
C MET A 158 27.17 -8.70 7.65
N GLU A 159 27.02 -10.03 7.67
CA GLU A 159 26.01 -10.72 6.87
C GLU A 159 24.59 -10.29 7.26
N LYS A 160 24.34 -10.04 8.56
CA LYS A 160 23.07 -9.53 9.04
C LYS A 160 22.79 -8.11 8.54
N ASP A 161 23.78 -7.22 8.57
CA ASP A 161 23.66 -5.86 8.02
C ASP A 161 23.29 -5.91 6.53
N TRP A 162 23.96 -6.76 5.76
CA TRP A 162 23.65 -6.98 4.35
C TRP A 162 22.23 -7.51 4.12
N LYS A 163 21.83 -8.55 4.86
CA LYS A 163 20.47 -9.12 4.77
C LYS A 163 19.41 -8.08 5.09
N ASN A 164 19.61 -7.27 6.12
CA ASN A 164 18.70 -6.19 6.48
C ASN A 164 18.60 -5.16 5.35
N TRP A 165 19.73 -4.70 4.82
CA TRP A 165 19.75 -3.73 3.72
C TRP A 165 19.01 -4.25 2.48
N ILE A 166 19.22 -5.51 2.10
CA ILE A 166 18.50 -6.12 0.98
C ILE A 166 17.00 -6.23 1.26
N ASN A 167 16.62 -6.68 2.46
CA ASN A 167 15.22 -6.82 2.85
C ASN A 167 14.49 -5.47 2.87
N ASP A 168 15.13 -4.41 3.35
CA ASP A 168 14.56 -3.06 3.38
C ASP A 168 14.30 -2.55 1.95
N ASN A 169 15.21 -2.81 1.02
CA ASN A 169 15.06 -2.44 -0.39
C ASN A 169 13.96 -3.26 -1.09
N GLU A 170 13.90 -4.56 -0.83
CA GLU A 170 12.87 -5.46 -1.36
C GLU A 170 11.48 -5.07 -0.83
N SER A 171 11.38 -4.76 0.46
CA SER A 171 10.17 -4.26 1.10
C SER A 171 9.73 -2.92 0.51
N TYR A 172 10.67 -1.98 0.31
CA TYR A 172 10.37 -0.71 -0.33
C TYR A 172 9.74 -0.90 -1.72
N LEU A 173 10.35 -1.76 -2.55
CA LEU A 173 9.88 -1.99 -3.92
C LEU A 173 8.48 -2.62 -3.94
N ASP A 174 8.23 -3.57 -3.03
CA ASP A 174 6.93 -4.23 -2.88
C ASP A 174 5.85 -3.24 -2.43
N VAL A 175 6.12 -2.46 -1.38
CA VAL A 175 5.19 -1.45 -0.85
C VAL A 175 4.90 -0.38 -1.90
N TRP A 176 5.92 0.10 -2.60
CA TRP A 176 5.77 1.09 -3.67
C TRP A 176 4.90 0.54 -4.82
N SER A 177 5.17 -0.69 -5.27
CA SER A 177 4.41 -1.33 -6.36
C SER A 177 2.92 -1.49 -5.99
N VAL A 178 2.64 -1.96 -4.77
CA VAL A 178 1.27 -2.08 -4.26
C VAL A 178 0.60 -0.72 -4.18
N LYS A 179 1.30 0.30 -3.66
CA LYS A 179 0.75 1.66 -3.52
C LYS A 179 0.37 2.26 -4.87
N GLU A 180 1.23 2.16 -5.89
CA GLU A 180 0.92 2.68 -7.22
C GLU A 180 -0.23 1.91 -7.88
N TRP A 181 -0.29 0.59 -7.73
CA TRP A 181 -1.43 -0.20 -8.19
C TRP A 181 -2.75 0.21 -7.53
N LEU A 182 -2.77 0.30 -6.19
CA LEU A 182 -3.95 0.72 -5.43
C LEU A 182 -4.42 2.12 -5.85
N LYS A 183 -3.46 3.05 -5.99
CA LYS A 183 -3.75 4.42 -6.44
C LYS A 183 -4.37 4.41 -7.83
N TRP A 184 -3.74 3.73 -8.79
CA TRP A 184 -4.21 3.69 -10.17
C TRP A 184 -5.61 3.07 -10.26
N LYS A 185 -5.84 1.87 -9.72
CA LYS A 185 -7.14 1.18 -9.82
C LYS A 185 -8.25 1.99 -9.14
N ASN A 186 -7.97 2.60 -7.98
CA ASN A 186 -8.96 3.39 -7.26
C ASN A 186 -9.30 4.68 -8.02
N GLN A 187 -8.30 5.34 -8.62
CA GLN A 187 -8.55 6.50 -9.48
C GLN A 187 -9.41 6.13 -10.69
N ARG A 188 -9.15 4.99 -11.33
CA ARG A 188 -9.95 4.53 -12.48
C ARG A 188 -11.40 4.28 -12.10
N ILE A 189 -11.67 3.46 -11.09
CA ILE A 189 -13.06 3.18 -10.72
C ILE A 189 -13.82 4.43 -10.21
N VAL A 190 -13.13 5.35 -9.54
CA VAL A 190 -13.72 6.65 -9.16
C VAL A 190 -14.12 7.46 -10.40
N THR A 191 -13.31 7.47 -11.46
CA THR A 191 -13.68 8.18 -12.70
C THR A 191 -14.95 7.62 -13.34
N TRP A 192 -15.20 6.31 -13.25
CA TRP A 192 -16.44 5.68 -13.72
C TRP A 192 -17.64 6.11 -12.89
N ILE A 193 -17.54 5.96 -11.56
CA ILE A 193 -18.63 6.29 -10.62
C ILE A 193 -19.01 7.77 -10.70
N MET A 194 -18.03 8.63 -10.97
CA MET A 194 -18.22 10.09 -11.04
C MET A 194 -18.64 10.59 -12.43
N THR A 195 -18.97 9.71 -13.38
CA THR A 195 -19.58 10.15 -14.64
C THR A 195 -20.93 10.80 -14.39
N ASP A 196 -21.21 11.94 -15.04
CA ASP A 196 -22.36 12.80 -14.73
C ASP A 196 -23.69 12.03 -14.65
N TRP A 197 -23.98 11.18 -15.65
CA TRP A 197 -25.24 10.43 -15.68
C TRP A 197 -25.34 9.39 -14.57
N LYS A 198 -24.22 8.72 -14.24
CA LYS A 198 -24.19 7.67 -13.23
C LYS A 198 -24.26 8.26 -11.83
N CYS A 199 -23.53 9.34 -11.59
CA CYS A 199 -23.55 10.05 -10.31
C CYS A 199 -24.97 10.56 -9.96
N GLU A 200 -25.69 11.13 -10.93
CA GLU A 200 -27.06 11.56 -10.72
C GLU A 200 -28.03 10.39 -10.54
N GLU A 201 -27.85 9.29 -11.30
CA GLU A 201 -28.61 8.05 -11.13
C GLU A 201 -28.43 7.42 -9.74
N ASP A 202 -27.19 7.28 -9.31
CA ASP A 202 -26.85 6.71 -8.01
C ASP A 202 -27.41 7.58 -6.86
N LYS A 203 -27.35 8.92 -6.99
CA LYS A 203 -27.97 9.85 -6.01
C LYS A 203 -29.48 9.67 -5.93
N TYR A 204 -30.15 9.54 -7.08
CA TYR A 204 -31.60 9.39 -7.13
C TYR A 204 -32.04 8.09 -6.48
N TRP A 205 -31.46 6.95 -6.90
CA TRP A 205 -31.87 5.65 -6.37
C TRP A 205 -31.47 5.45 -4.91
N SER A 206 -30.36 6.05 -4.45
CA SER A 206 -29.99 6.04 -3.03
C SER A 206 -31.04 6.76 -2.17
N LYS A 207 -31.51 7.94 -2.60
CA LYS A 207 -32.58 8.67 -1.91
C LYS A 207 -33.92 7.93 -1.97
N TRP A 208 -34.21 7.28 -3.11
CA TRP A 208 -35.40 6.47 -3.25
C TRP A 208 -35.38 5.27 -2.28
N GLU A 209 -34.21 4.62 -2.12
CA GLU A 209 -34.00 3.49 -1.19
C GLU A 209 -34.26 3.90 0.27
N GLU A 210 -34.01 5.14 0.69
CA GLU A 210 -34.38 5.63 2.03
C GLU A 210 -35.90 5.73 2.24
N SER A 211 -36.66 5.90 1.16
CA SER A 211 -38.11 6.11 1.17
C SER A 211 -38.93 4.91 0.67
N TRP A 212 -38.26 3.81 0.32
CA TRP A 212 -38.84 2.65 -0.40
C TRP A 212 -40.07 2.04 0.27
N ALA A 213 -40.10 2.00 1.60
CA ALA A 213 -41.21 1.48 2.39
C ALA A 213 -42.53 2.25 2.17
N ARG A 214 -42.44 3.49 1.67
CA ARG A 214 -43.57 4.37 1.35
C ARG A 214 -43.91 4.36 -0.15
N SER A 215 -43.09 3.73 -0.98
CA SER A 215 -43.26 3.69 -2.43
C SER A 215 -44.17 2.53 -2.84
N VAL A 216 -45.32 2.86 -3.43
CA VAL A 216 -46.32 1.90 -3.96
C VAL A 216 -46.14 1.67 -5.47
N ASN A 217 -45.28 2.44 -6.13
CA ASN A 217 -45.09 2.38 -7.58
C ASN A 217 -44.28 1.13 -7.99
N LEU A 218 -44.94 0.19 -8.66
CA LEU A 218 -44.32 -1.04 -9.16
C LEU A 218 -43.25 -0.78 -10.24
N GLN A 219 -43.41 0.28 -11.04
CA GLN A 219 -42.45 0.62 -12.09
C GLN A 219 -41.14 1.13 -11.50
N ASP A 220 -41.21 1.96 -10.45
CA ASP A 220 -40.01 2.46 -9.78
C ASP A 220 -39.25 1.33 -9.08
N ARG A 221 -39.98 0.36 -8.51
CA ARG A 221 -39.37 -0.85 -7.94
C ARG A 221 -38.63 -1.67 -8.99
N ALA A 222 -39.22 -1.85 -10.17
CA ALA A 222 -38.58 -2.57 -11.27
C ALA A 222 -37.31 -1.84 -11.77
N ASN A 223 -37.40 -0.52 -11.95
CA ASN A 223 -36.25 0.30 -12.36
C ASN A 223 -35.13 0.30 -11.31
N TRP A 224 -35.47 0.36 -10.02
CA TRP A 224 -34.50 0.23 -8.93
C TRP A 224 -33.82 -1.15 -8.92
N LEU A 225 -34.57 -2.23 -9.15
CA LEU A 225 -33.99 -3.57 -9.26
C LEU A 225 -33.00 -3.67 -10.43
N ASN A 226 -33.34 -3.10 -11.60
CA ASN A 226 -32.44 -3.06 -12.75
C ASN A 226 -31.16 -2.27 -12.45
N TRP A 227 -31.28 -1.12 -11.78
CA TRP A 227 -30.12 -0.34 -11.32
C TRP A 227 -29.23 -1.15 -10.37
N ARG A 228 -29.81 -1.83 -9.37
CA ARG A 228 -29.06 -2.70 -8.44
C ARG A 228 -28.36 -3.85 -9.15
N GLU A 229 -29.06 -4.49 -10.09
CA GLU A 229 -28.51 -5.59 -10.88
C GLU A 229 -27.31 -5.12 -11.72
N ARG A 230 -27.42 -3.97 -12.40
CA ARG A 230 -26.30 -3.36 -13.13
C ARG A 230 -25.12 -3.06 -12.21
N LEU A 231 -25.35 -2.40 -11.06
CA LEU A 231 -24.26 -2.10 -10.11
C LEU A 231 -23.53 -3.37 -9.66
N ASN A 232 -24.27 -4.44 -9.36
CA ASN A 232 -23.69 -5.71 -8.98
C ASN A 232 -22.88 -6.35 -10.12
N LYS A 233 -23.42 -6.33 -11.35
CA LYS A 233 -22.74 -6.83 -12.55
C LYS A 233 -21.43 -6.08 -12.81
N GLU A 234 -21.47 -4.75 -12.81
CA GLU A 234 -20.28 -3.88 -12.97
C GLU A 234 -19.24 -4.18 -11.89
N MET A 235 -19.65 -4.30 -10.62
CA MET A 235 -18.75 -4.61 -9.51
C MET A 235 -18.07 -5.97 -9.67
N VAL A 236 -18.83 -7.01 -10.04
CA VAL A 236 -18.28 -8.36 -10.27
C VAL A 236 -17.29 -8.34 -11.42
N GLN A 237 -17.62 -7.66 -12.52
CA GLN A 237 -16.75 -7.55 -13.69
C GLN A 237 -15.46 -6.79 -13.37
N TRP A 238 -15.54 -5.66 -12.66
CA TRP A 238 -14.37 -4.91 -12.22
C TRP A 238 -13.47 -5.73 -11.29
N ASN A 239 -14.04 -6.38 -10.27
CA ASN A 239 -13.26 -7.17 -9.33
C ASN A 239 -12.59 -8.36 -10.02
N SER A 240 -13.29 -9.04 -10.93
CA SER A 240 -12.70 -10.10 -11.75
C SER A 240 -11.53 -9.58 -12.59
N TRP A 241 -11.72 -8.44 -13.25
CA TRP A 241 -10.66 -7.81 -14.03
C TRP A 241 -9.44 -7.43 -13.15
N VAL A 242 -9.66 -6.78 -12.01
CA VAL A 242 -8.62 -6.42 -11.02
C VAL A 242 -7.86 -7.65 -10.54
N MET A 243 -8.57 -8.72 -10.16
CA MET A 243 -7.94 -9.97 -9.69
C MET A 243 -7.05 -10.60 -10.76
N ASN A 244 -7.50 -10.62 -12.02
CA ASN A 244 -6.71 -11.11 -13.14
C ASN A 244 -5.44 -10.28 -13.35
N LYS A 245 -5.53 -8.94 -13.24
CA LYS A 245 -4.35 -8.07 -13.34
C LYS A 245 -3.39 -8.23 -12.18
N GLU A 246 -3.90 -8.38 -10.96
CA GLU A 246 -3.07 -8.65 -9.79
C GLU A 246 -2.34 -9.99 -9.89
N GLN A 247 -3.00 -11.01 -10.45
CA GLN A 247 -2.36 -12.28 -10.75
C GLN A 247 -1.24 -12.11 -11.77
N TYR A 248 -1.50 -11.40 -12.88
CA TYR A 248 -0.49 -11.11 -13.88
C TYR A 248 0.73 -10.37 -13.30
N ILE A 249 0.50 -9.37 -12.44
CA ILE A 249 1.58 -8.62 -11.76
C ILE A 249 2.40 -9.54 -10.85
N ARG A 250 1.77 -10.47 -10.13
CA ARG A 250 2.47 -11.43 -9.27
C ARG A 250 3.32 -12.41 -10.10
N GLU A 251 2.77 -12.93 -11.19
CA GLU A 251 3.44 -13.91 -12.05
C GLU A 251 4.61 -13.29 -12.82
N ASN A 252 4.48 -12.02 -13.24
CA ASN A 252 5.51 -11.29 -13.96
C ASN A 252 6.37 -10.41 -13.05
N ARG A 253 6.49 -10.77 -11.76
CA ARG A 253 7.37 -10.05 -10.82
C ARG A 253 8.81 -10.08 -11.37
N SER A 254 9.36 -8.90 -11.61
CA SER A 254 10.62 -8.70 -12.34
C SER A 254 11.77 -9.56 -11.83
N ASN A 255 12.39 -10.34 -12.72
CA ASN A 255 13.58 -11.14 -12.44
C ASN A 255 14.86 -10.30 -12.29
N ASN A 256 14.82 -9.02 -12.67
CA ASN A 256 16.02 -8.17 -12.70
C ASN A 256 16.52 -7.86 -11.29
N TRP A 257 15.62 -7.63 -10.32
CA TRP A 257 16.01 -7.46 -8.92
C TRP A 257 16.65 -8.73 -8.36
N SER A 258 16.04 -9.89 -8.58
CA SER A 258 16.58 -11.19 -8.14
C SER A 258 17.98 -11.44 -8.70
N LYS A 259 18.18 -11.16 -9.99
CA LYS A 259 19.50 -11.26 -10.63
C LYS A 259 20.51 -10.31 -9.99
N TRP A 260 20.16 -9.03 -9.86
CA TRP A 260 21.03 -8.02 -9.25
C TRP A 260 21.41 -8.39 -7.80
N LYS A 261 20.44 -8.85 -7.00
CA LYS A 261 20.65 -9.32 -5.62
C LYS A 261 21.64 -10.48 -5.55
N ASN A 262 21.52 -11.47 -6.45
CA ASN A 262 22.44 -12.60 -6.52
C ASN A 262 23.86 -12.14 -6.90
N ASP A 263 23.98 -11.27 -7.91
CA ASP A 263 25.28 -10.73 -8.34
C ASP A 263 25.95 -9.94 -7.20
N LYS A 264 25.18 -9.11 -6.47
CA LYS A 264 25.69 -8.34 -5.34
C LYS A 264 25.99 -9.17 -4.10
N GLN A 265 25.27 -10.27 -3.86
CA GLN A 265 25.61 -11.21 -2.80
C GLN A 265 27.03 -11.78 -2.98
N ILE A 266 27.40 -12.11 -4.23
CA ILE A 266 28.74 -12.61 -4.54
C ILE A 266 29.78 -11.52 -4.28
N MET A 267 29.53 -10.30 -4.77
CA MET A 267 30.43 -9.16 -4.54
C MET A 267 30.58 -8.83 -3.05
N PHE A 268 29.49 -8.89 -2.29
CA PHE A 268 29.49 -8.68 -0.85
C PHE A 268 30.36 -9.70 -0.13
N ASN A 269 30.22 -10.99 -0.46
CA ASN A 269 31.01 -12.05 0.16
C ASN A 269 32.51 -11.86 -0.12
N LEU A 270 32.89 -11.54 -1.36
CA LEU A 270 34.28 -11.27 -1.74
C LEU A 270 34.85 -10.06 -1.01
N TRP A 271 34.08 -8.97 -0.94
CA TRP A 271 34.46 -7.77 -0.20
C TRP A 271 34.64 -8.09 1.30
N MET A 272 33.69 -8.80 1.90
CA MET A 272 33.69 -9.13 3.33
C MET A 272 34.90 -9.98 3.72
N GLU A 273 35.23 -10.99 2.94
CA GLU A 273 36.43 -11.81 3.17
C GLU A 273 37.71 -10.98 3.08
N SER A 274 37.82 -10.12 2.06
CA SER A 274 38.96 -9.21 1.90
C SER A 274 39.08 -8.22 3.06
N PHE A 275 37.95 -7.66 3.50
CA PHE A 275 37.85 -6.73 4.60
C PHE A 275 38.29 -7.38 5.91
N ILE A 276 37.74 -8.54 6.26
CA ILE A 276 38.10 -9.29 7.48
C ILE A 276 39.60 -9.59 7.51
N ASN A 277 40.16 -10.08 6.40
CA ASN A 277 41.59 -10.38 6.31
C ASN A 277 42.46 -9.13 6.51
N SER A 278 42.03 -7.98 5.97
CA SER A 278 42.75 -6.72 6.14
C SER A 278 42.63 -6.18 7.56
N TRP A 279 41.43 -6.20 8.13
CA TRP A 279 41.14 -5.82 9.51
C TRP A 279 42.00 -6.63 10.50
N ILE A 280 42.14 -7.94 10.28
CA ILE A 280 42.98 -8.82 11.09
C ILE A 280 44.46 -8.48 10.96
N ARG A 281 44.95 -8.34 9.71
CA ARG A 281 46.36 -8.04 9.42
C ARG A 281 46.80 -6.72 10.07
N GLU A 282 45.93 -5.71 10.01
CA GLU A 282 46.18 -4.36 10.52
C GLU A 282 45.93 -4.24 12.03
N LYS A 283 45.44 -5.32 12.67
CA LYS A 283 45.16 -5.38 14.10
C LYS A 283 44.20 -4.27 14.54
N GLN A 284 43.15 -4.04 13.75
CA GLN A 284 42.25 -2.90 13.89
C GLN A 284 41.54 -2.82 15.26
N TRP A 285 41.47 -3.94 16.00
CA TRP A 285 40.99 -3.96 17.39
C TRP A 285 41.74 -3.01 18.32
N PHE A 286 43.02 -2.70 18.08
CA PHE A 286 43.75 -1.71 18.88
C PHE A 286 43.15 -0.31 18.76
N ILE A 287 42.67 0.06 17.57
CA ILE A 287 42.00 1.33 17.33
C ILE A 287 40.66 1.35 18.06
N TRP A 288 39.87 0.27 17.93
CA TRP A 288 38.60 0.15 18.64
C TRP A 288 38.75 0.27 20.16
N VAL A 289 39.69 -0.47 20.76
CA VAL A 289 39.93 -0.44 22.21
C VAL A 289 40.36 0.95 22.67
N LYS A 290 41.24 1.62 21.91
CA LYS A 290 41.69 2.98 22.21
C LYS A 290 40.55 4.01 22.15
N GLU A 291 39.78 4.01 21.06
CA GLU A 291 38.64 4.92 20.87
C GLU A 291 37.57 4.71 21.93
N ARG A 292 37.26 3.45 22.25
CA ARG A 292 36.34 3.09 23.34
C ARG A 292 36.83 3.60 24.70
N ASN A 293 38.09 3.36 25.06
CA ASN A 293 38.64 3.82 26.35
C ASN A 293 38.61 5.36 26.45
N HIS A 294 38.86 6.05 25.35
CA HIS A 294 38.78 7.50 25.26
C HIS A 294 37.34 8.04 25.37
N HIS A 295 36.37 7.29 24.87
CA HIS A 295 34.95 7.59 25.05
C HIS A 295 34.54 7.51 26.52
N PHE A 296 34.83 6.39 27.19
CA PHE A 296 34.46 6.17 28.59
C PHE A 296 35.25 6.98 29.61
N SER A 297 36.43 7.50 29.26
CA SER A 297 37.15 8.42 30.13
C SER A 297 36.58 9.84 30.14
N ARG A 298 35.64 10.14 29.22
CA ARG A 298 34.98 11.45 29.06
C ARG A 298 33.51 11.46 29.48
N ALA A 299 32.90 10.29 29.68
CA ALA A 299 31.51 10.12 30.15
C ALA A 299 31.46 10.15 31.68
#